data_AF-A0A5F4WG40-F1
#
_entry.id   AF-A0A5F4WG40-F1
#
_cell.length_a   1.000
_cell.length_b   1.000
_cell.length_c   1.000
_cell.angle_alpha   90.00
_cell.angle_beta   90.00
_cell.angle_gamma   90.00
#
_symmetry.space_group_name_H-M   'P 1'
#
loop_
_entity.id
_entity.type
_entity.pdbx_description
1 polymer ?
#
loop_
_entity_poly.entity_id
_entity_poly.type
_entity_poly.pdbx_seq_one_letter_code
_entity_poly.pdbx_strand_id
1 'polypeptide(L)'
;MAAVETRVCETDGCSSEAKLQCPTCIKLGIQGSYFCSQECFKGSWATHKLLHKKAKDEKAKREVSSWTVEGDINTDPWAGYRYTGKLRPHYPLMPTRPVPSYIQRPDYADHPLGTVLSSLHVLLHLTLSTLLR
;
A
#
# COMPACT_ATOMS: atom_id res chain seq x y z
N MET A 1 -22.12 37.44 -2.99
CA MET A 1 -22.36 37.14 -1.57
C MET A 1 -22.45 35.63 -1.44
N ALA A 2 -21.49 34.98 -0.78
CA ALA A 2 -21.52 33.53 -0.59
C ALA A 2 -22.58 33.21 0.46
N ALA A 3 -23.55 32.36 0.12
CA ALA A 3 -24.56 31.88 1.06
C ALA A 3 -23.83 31.15 2.21
N VAL A 4 -23.93 31.70 3.42
CA VAL A 4 -23.48 31.01 4.63
C VAL A 4 -24.52 29.94 4.91
N GLU A 5 -24.26 28.72 4.43
CA GLU A 5 -25.02 27.55 4.88
C GLU A 5 -24.81 27.41 6.39
N THR A 6 -25.86 27.66 7.16
CA THR A 6 -25.87 27.41 8.61
C THR A 6 -25.75 25.91 8.83
N ARG A 7 -24.57 25.46 9.25
CA ARG A 7 -24.28 24.06 9.58
C ARG A 7 -24.74 23.79 11.01
N VAL A 8 -25.45 22.67 11.21
CA VAL A 8 -25.95 22.24 12.52
C VAL A 8 -24.90 21.37 13.23
N CYS A 9 -24.93 21.33 14.56
CA CYS A 9 -24.09 20.45 15.37
C CYS A 9 -24.29 18.98 15.00
N GLU A 10 -23.20 18.22 14.90
CA GLU A 10 -23.21 16.78 14.58
C GLU A 10 -23.44 15.90 15.83
N THR A 11 -23.46 16.49 17.03
CA THR A 11 -23.65 15.75 18.28
C THR A 11 -25.10 15.29 18.43
N ASP A 12 -25.28 14.02 18.76
CA ASP A 12 -26.61 13.42 18.98
C ASP A 12 -27.41 14.21 20.02
N GLY A 13 -28.62 14.62 19.66
CA GLY A 13 -29.49 15.45 20.51
C GLY A 13 -29.18 16.95 20.53
N CYS A 14 -28.22 17.45 19.73
CA CYS A 14 -27.91 18.87 19.63
C CYS A 14 -28.30 19.46 18.27
N SER A 15 -29.23 20.42 18.26
CA SER A 15 -29.68 21.14 17.06
C SER A 15 -29.15 22.57 16.95
N SER A 16 -28.17 22.92 17.78
CA SER A 16 -27.57 24.26 17.80
C SER A 16 -26.70 24.51 16.56
N GLU A 17 -26.57 25.78 16.18
CA GLU A 17 -25.67 26.20 15.10
C GLU A 17 -24.21 25.89 15.45
N ALA A 18 -23.52 25.26 14.50
CA ALA A 18 -22.13 24.88 14.67
C ALA A 18 -21.16 26.02 14.31
N LYS A 19 -20.16 26.23 15.17
CA LYS A 19 -19.13 27.28 15.02
C LYS A 19 -17.71 26.71 15.01
N LEU A 20 -17.55 25.45 15.37
CA LEU A 20 -16.27 24.77 15.55
C LEU A 20 -16.16 23.59 14.58
N GLN A 21 -14.94 23.31 14.13
CA GLN A 21 -14.61 22.15 13.30
C GLN A 21 -13.49 21.33 13.92
N CYS A 22 -13.46 20.03 13.62
CA CYS A 22 -12.35 19.18 14.05
C CYS A 22 -11.07 19.47 13.22
N PRO A 23 -9.95 19.87 13.86
CA PRO A 23 -8.71 20.20 13.14
C PRO A 23 -8.10 19.00 12.41
N THR A 24 -8.32 17.78 12.90
CA THR A 24 -7.84 16.56 12.23
C THR A 24 -8.67 16.24 11.00
N CYS A 25 -9.99 16.43 11.03
CA CYS A 25 -10.84 16.24 9.84
C CYS A 25 -10.46 17.21 8.72
N ILE A 26 -10.16 18.47 9.05
CA ILE A 26 -9.66 19.45 8.08
C ILE A 26 -8.36 18.95 7.43
N LYS A 27 -7.40 18.47 8.23
CA LYS A 27 -6.12 17.91 7.71
C LYS A 27 -6.32 16.66 6.85
N LEU A 28 -7.29 15.81 7.20
CA LEU A 28 -7.60 14.58 6.48
C LEU A 28 -8.53 14.82 5.28
N GLY A 29 -9.03 16.04 5.08
CA GLY A 29 -10.00 16.38 4.02
C GLY A 29 -11.37 15.73 4.20
N ILE A 30 -11.73 15.33 5.41
CA ILE A 30 -13.03 14.73 5.73
C ILE A 30 -14.05 15.86 5.85
N GLN A 31 -15.07 15.86 4.98
CA GLN A 31 -16.17 16.80 5.08
C GLN A 31 -17.17 16.36 6.15
N GLY A 32 -17.62 17.28 7.00
CA GLY A 32 -18.54 16.98 8.10
C GLY A 32 -17.82 16.69 9.41
N SER A 33 -17.72 17.71 10.27
CA SER A 33 -17.26 17.60 11.66
C SER A 33 -17.59 18.89 12.42
N TYR A 34 -18.86 19.27 12.40
CA TYR A 34 -19.31 20.57 12.88
C TYR A 34 -19.84 20.49 14.31
N PHE A 35 -19.35 21.35 15.20
CA PHE A 35 -19.75 21.36 16.60
C PHE A 35 -20.10 22.78 17.06
N CYS A 36 -21.10 22.91 17.93
CA CYS A 36 -21.47 24.20 18.51
C CYS A 36 -20.59 24.61 19.70
N SER A 37 -20.04 23.65 20.46
CA SER A 37 -19.25 23.89 21.67
C SER A 37 -18.20 22.79 21.94
N GLN A 38 -17.27 23.04 22.87
CA GLN A 38 -16.31 22.03 23.31
C GLN A 38 -16.94 20.82 24.02
N GLU A 39 -18.10 20.98 24.68
CA GLU A 39 -18.81 19.86 25.30
C GLU A 39 -19.34 18.90 24.23
N CYS A 40 -19.98 19.44 23.18
CA CYS A 40 -20.45 18.67 22.04
C CYS A 40 -19.28 17.96 21.31
N PHE A 41 -18.15 18.64 21.18
CA PHE A 41 -16.91 18.06 20.64
C PHE A 41 -16.40 16.87 21.48
N LYS A 42 -16.35 17.02 22.81
CA LYS A 42 -15.90 15.96 23.73
C LYS A 42 -16.87 14.79 23.80
N GLY A 43 -18.18 15.05 23.85
CA GLY A 43 -19.22 14.02 23.88
C GLY A 43 -19.24 13.18 22.61
N SER A 44 -19.02 13.80 21.46
CA SER A 44 -18.95 13.10 20.17
C SER A 44 -17.59 12.43 19.90
N TRP A 45 -16.55 12.64 20.72
CA TRP A 45 -15.19 12.16 20.45
C TRP A 45 -15.10 10.65 20.22
N ALA A 46 -15.82 9.86 21.02
CA ALA A 46 -15.76 8.41 20.99
C ALA A 46 -16.27 7.81 19.67
N THR A 47 -17.34 8.38 19.11
CA THR A 47 -17.93 7.98 17.83
C THR A 47 -17.19 8.62 16.67
N HIS A 48 -16.83 9.90 16.79
CA HIS A 48 -16.20 10.68 15.73
C HIS A 48 -14.80 10.19 15.36
N LYS A 49 -13.98 9.75 16.33
CA LYS A 49 -12.63 9.21 16.06
C LYS A 49 -12.64 7.96 15.16
N LEU A 50 -13.75 7.22 15.12
CA LEU A 50 -13.89 6.05 14.25
C LEU A 50 -13.93 6.44 12.77
N LEU A 51 -14.47 7.62 12.45
CA LEU A 51 -14.46 8.18 11.10
C LEU A 51 -13.04 8.46 10.61
N HIS A 52 -12.12 8.81 11.51
CA HIS A 52 -10.72 9.08 11.18
C HIS A 52 -10.01 7.79 10.76
N LYS A 53 -10.31 6.68 11.45
CA LYS A 53 -9.79 5.35 11.09
C LYS A 53 -10.31 4.93 9.70
N LYS A 54 -11.63 5.01 9.49
CA LYS A 54 -12.26 4.65 8.21
C LYS A 54 -11.73 5.49 7.03
N ALA A 55 -11.58 6.81 7.21
CA ALA A 55 -11.03 7.67 6.17
C ALA A 55 -9.57 7.35 5.82
N LYS A 56 -8.78 6.93 6.81
CA LYS A 56 -7.39 6.48 6.60
C LYS A 56 -7.34 5.17 5.81
N ASP A 57 -8.24 4.23 6.13
CA ASP A 57 -8.34 2.94 5.44
C ASP A 57 -8.87 3.11 4.00
N GLU A 58 -9.80 4.03 3.76
CA GLU A 58 -10.29 4.36 2.41
C GLU A 58 -9.22 5.02 1.55
N LYS A 59 -8.39 5.91 2.11
CA LYS A 59 -7.21 6.46 1.42
C LYS A 59 -6.22 5.35 1.07
N ALA A 60 -5.94 4.49 2.07
CA ALA A 60 -5.44 3.12 2.02
C ALA A 60 -5.78 2.33 0.75
N LYS A 61 -7.08 2.25 0.51
CA LYS A 61 -7.67 1.42 -0.53
C LYS A 61 -7.64 2.11 -1.89
N ARG A 62 -7.87 3.42 -1.94
CA ARG A 62 -7.84 4.21 -3.19
C ARG A 62 -6.45 4.27 -3.81
N GLU A 63 -5.40 4.37 -2.99
CA GLU A 63 -4.02 4.32 -3.50
C GLU A 63 -3.65 2.94 -4.06
N VAL A 64 -4.28 1.87 -3.57
CA VAL A 64 -4.15 0.50 -4.11
C VAL A 64 -5.00 0.33 -5.37
N SER A 65 -6.26 0.80 -5.36
CA SER A 65 -7.19 0.65 -6.48
C SER A 65 -6.86 1.56 -7.66
N SER A 66 -6.09 2.63 -7.46
CA SER A 66 -5.63 3.50 -8.55
C SER A 66 -4.71 2.79 -9.55
N TRP A 67 -4.22 1.59 -9.24
CA TRP A 67 -3.33 0.80 -10.10
C TRP A 67 -3.98 -0.46 -10.67
N THR A 68 -5.21 -0.77 -10.27
CA THR A 68 -6.00 -1.90 -10.78
C THR A 68 -7.16 -1.33 -11.59
N VAL A 69 -7.11 -1.42 -12.92
CA VAL A 69 -8.29 -1.07 -13.73
C VAL A 69 -9.36 -2.14 -13.47
N GLU A 70 -10.63 -1.75 -13.44
CA GLU A 70 -11.75 -2.67 -13.27
C GLU A 70 -11.70 -3.76 -14.37
N GLY A 71 -11.32 -4.98 -13.97
CA GLY A 71 -11.13 -6.13 -14.88
C GLY A 71 -9.72 -6.72 -14.88
N ASP A 72 -8.71 -6.04 -14.33
CA ASP A 72 -7.35 -6.58 -14.24
C ASP A 72 -7.21 -7.56 -13.07
N ILE A 73 -6.92 -8.83 -13.38
CA ILE A 73 -6.49 -9.86 -12.41
C ILE A 73 -5.03 -9.65 -11.93
N ASN A 74 -4.56 -8.41 -11.89
CA ASN A 74 -3.21 -8.12 -11.42
C ASN A 74 -3.07 -8.51 -9.94
N THR A 75 -2.38 -9.62 -9.71
CA THR A 75 -2.14 -10.16 -8.38
C THR A 75 -0.74 -9.78 -7.97
N ASP A 76 -0.58 -8.79 -7.10
CA ASP A 76 0.72 -8.48 -6.50
C ASP A 76 1.16 -9.66 -5.62
N PRO A 77 2.24 -10.39 -5.99
CA PRO A 77 2.67 -11.56 -5.24
C PRO A 77 3.33 -11.18 -3.89
N TRP A 78 3.66 -9.91 -3.68
CA TRP A 78 4.27 -9.40 -2.46
C TRP A 78 3.29 -8.55 -1.65
N ALA A 79 2.17 -9.16 -1.28
CA ALA A 79 1.18 -8.53 -0.41
C ALA A 79 1.83 -8.01 0.89
N GLY A 80 1.74 -6.70 1.13
CA GLY A 80 2.31 -6.04 2.32
C GLY A 80 3.74 -5.50 2.15
N TYR A 81 4.42 -5.78 1.03
CA TYR A 81 5.70 -5.14 0.72
C TYR A 81 5.51 -3.65 0.42
N ARG A 82 6.39 -2.81 0.98
CA ARG A 82 6.37 -1.36 0.75
C ARG A 82 7.33 -0.98 -0.35
N TYR A 83 6.79 -0.77 -1.55
CA TYR A 83 7.55 -0.24 -2.67
C TYR A 83 8.02 1.20 -2.40
N THR A 84 9.24 1.51 -2.82
CA THR A 84 9.87 2.82 -2.64
C THR A 84 9.32 3.90 -3.59
N GLY A 85 8.68 3.50 -4.69
CA GLY A 85 8.18 4.40 -5.73
C GLY A 85 6.78 4.05 -6.23
N LYS A 86 6.43 4.55 -7.42
CA LYS A 86 5.13 4.32 -8.08
C LYS A 86 5.06 3.01 -8.87
N LEU A 87 6.19 2.46 -9.29
CA LEU A 87 6.25 1.22 -10.08
C LEU A 87 5.72 0.03 -9.28
N ARG A 88 4.88 -0.80 -9.93
CA ARG A 88 4.28 -2.01 -9.36
C ARG A 88 4.45 -3.19 -10.30
N PRO A 89 4.54 -4.41 -9.78
CA PRO A 89 4.53 -5.59 -10.62
C PRO A 89 3.19 -5.77 -11.32
N HIS A 90 3.22 -6.48 -12.45
CA HIS A 90 2.04 -6.84 -13.21
C HIS A 90 2.05 -8.34 -13.49
N TYR A 91 1.13 -9.07 -12.86
CA TYR A 91 1.02 -10.52 -12.93
C TYR A 91 -0.35 -10.94 -13.48
N PRO A 92 -0.50 -12.17 -14.03
CA PRO A 92 0.54 -13.19 -14.18
C PRO A 92 1.56 -12.85 -15.28
N LEU A 93 2.81 -13.29 -15.07
CA LEU A 93 3.81 -13.26 -16.14
C LEU A 93 3.51 -14.36 -17.15
N MET A 94 3.91 -14.15 -18.40
CA MET A 94 3.92 -15.21 -19.39
C MET A 94 4.93 -16.31 -18.99
N PRO A 95 4.71 -17.57 -19.40
CA PRO A 95 5.70 -18.62 -19.27
C PRO A 95 7.05 -18.21 -19.88
N THR A 96 8.13 -18.81 -19.38
CA THR A 96 9.47 -18.60 -19.94
C THR A 96 9.48 -18.98 -21.42
N ARG A 97 10.11 -18.14 -22.25
CA ARG A 97 10.21 -18.42 -23.68
C ARG A 97 11.24 -19.53 -23.92
N PRO A 98 10.95 -20.51 -24.79
CA PRO A 98 11.89 -21.56 -25.10
C PRO A 98 13.08 -21.02 -25.89
N VAL A 99 14.26 -21.59 -25.63
CA VAL A 99 15.48 -21.33 -26.40
C VAL A 99 15.67 -22.50 -27.38
N PRO A 100 15.85 -22.24 -28.68
CA PRO A 100 16.14 -23.29 -29.66
C PRO A 100 17.36 -24.14 -29.29
N SER A 101 17.32 -25.44 -29.58
CA SER A 101 18.32 -26.42 -29.14
C SER A 101 19.71 -26.25 -29.77
N TYR A 102 19.81 -25.60 -30.93
CA TYR A 102 21.10 -25.37 -31.60
C TYR A 102 21.94 -24.26 -30.95
N ILE A 103 21.34 -23.46 -30.07
CA ILE A 103 22.04 -22.39 -29.37
C ILE A 103 22.77 -23.00 -28.17
N GLN A 104 24.09 -22.79 -28.11
CA GLN A 104 24.89 -23.26 -26.97
C GLN A 104 24.36 -22.65 -25.67
N ARG A 105 24.08 -23.51 -24.69
CA ARG A 105 23.51 -23.11 -23.41
C ARG A 105 24.63 -23.03 -22.37
N PRO A 106 24.68 -21.97 -21.55
CA PRO A 106 25.62 -21.89 -20.44
C PRO A 106 25.27 -22.90 -19.35
N ASP A 107 26.21 -23.19 -18.45
CA ASP A 107 26.10 -24.19 -17.38
C ASP A 107 24.95 -23.96 -16.39
N TYR A 108 24.53 -22.71 -16.20
CA TYR A 108 23.38 -22.34 -15.36
C TYR A 108 22.02 -22.51 -16.04
N ALA A 109 21.96 -22.73 -17.36
CA ALA A 109 20.71 -22.67 -18.12
C ALA A 109 19.73 -23.80 -17.81
N ASP A 110 20.22 -24.95 -17.35
CA ASP A 110 19.44 -26.13 -16.96
C ASP A 110 19.56 -26.43 -15.45
N HIS A 111 20.26 -25.57 -14.71
CA HIS A 111 20.39 -25.73 -13.27
C HIS A 111 19.05 -25.39 -12.58
N PRO A 112 18.51 -26.24 -11.68
CA PRO A 112 17.18 -26.05 -11.09
C PRO A 112 17.01 -24.73 -10.32
N LEU A 113 18.10 -24.20 -9.76
CA LEU A 113 18.16 -22.91 -9.08
C LEU A 113 18.87 -21.81 -9.89
N GLY A 114 19.26 -22.08 -11.14
CA GLY A 114 19.99 -21.14 -11.99
C GLY A 114 21.38 -20.76 -11.47
N THR A 115 22.03 -21.61 -10.69
CA THR A 115 23.37 -21.33 -10.16
C THR A 115 24.45 -21.69 -11.18
N VAL A 116 25.46 -20.84 -11.26
CA VAL A 116 26.68 -21.02 -12.06
C VAL A 116 27.59 -22.06 -11.41
N LEU A 117 27.71 -23.24 -12.01
CA LEU A 117 28.54 -24.33 -11.49
C LEU A 117 30.02 -23.98 -11.54
N SER A 118 30.45 -23.22 -12.56
CA SER A 118 31.82 -22.71 -12.65
C SER A 118 32.23 -21.90 -11.41
N SER A 119 31.33 -21.09 -10.85
CA SER A 119 31.62 -20.28 -9.67
C SER A 119 31.62 -21.08 -8.38
N LEU A 120 30.81 -22.14 -8.29
CA LEU A 120 30.79 -23.08 -7.16
C LEU A 120 32.08 -23.91 -7.07
N HIS A 121 32.60 -24.37 -8.22
CA HIS A 121 33.88 -25.08 -8.26
C HIS A 121 35.04 -24.21 -7.75
N VAL A 122 35.06 -22.93 -8.14
CA VAL A 122 36.03 -21.94 -7.65
C VAL A 122 35.89 -21.74 -6.14
N LEU A 123 34.66 -21.62 -5.62
CA LEU A 123 34.40 -21.49 -4.18
C LEU A 123 34.81 -22.74 -3.39
N LEU A 124 34.57 -23.95 -3.91
CA LEU A 124 34.95 -25.19 -3.26
C LEU A 124 36.49 -25.36 -3.19
N HIS A 125 37.19 -25.01 -4.27
CA HIS A 125 38.66 -25.02 -4.28
C HIS A 125 39.28 -24.00 -3.32
N LEU A 126 38.69 -22.80 -3.23
CA LEU A 126 39.14 -21.75 -2.30
C LEU A 126 38.90 -22.14 -0.84
N THR A 127 37.73 -22.68 -0.52
CA THR A 127 37.35 -23.10 0.84
C THR A 127 38.19 -24.29 1.34
N LEU A 128 38.43 -25.32 0.51
CA LEU A 128 39.35 -26.40 0.88
C LEU A 128 40.80 -25.89 1.07
N SER A 129 41.27 -24.99 0.21
CA SER A 129 42.63 -24.43 0.34
C SER A 129 42.83 -23.60 1.60
N THR A 130 41.78 -22.95 2.13
CA THR A 130 41.82 -22.23 3.41
C THR A 130 41.67 -23.12 4.63
N LEU A 131 41.03 -24.30 4.51
CA LEU A 131 40.85 -25.25 5.61
C LEU A 131 42.03 -26.22 5.78
N LEU A 132 42.84 -26.41 4.73
CA LEU A 132 44.08 -27.20 4.75
C LEU A 132 45.34 -26.37 5.11
N ARG A 133 45.18 -25.19 5.72
CA ARG A 133 46.27 -24.32 6.18
C ARG A 133 46.25 -24.12 7.69
#